data_AF-A0A2N2LA95-F1
#
_entry.id   AF-A0A2N2LA95-F1
#
_cell.length_a   1.000
_cell.length_b   1.000
_cell.length_c   1.000
_cell.angle_alpha   90.00
_cell.angle_beta   90.00
_cell.angle_gamma   90.00
#
_symmetry.space_group_name_H-M   'P 1'
#
loop_
_entity.id
_entity.type
_entity.pdbx_description
1 polymer ?
#
loop_
_entity_poly.entity_id
_entity_poly.type
_entity_poly.pdbx_seq_one_letter_code
_entity_poly.pdbx_strand_id
1 'polypeptide(L)' 'MPFDLARYHSLRRSRIVGVEVVHLDETGSTMDDARTGAQAGRPVGTAYVAAAQTAGRGRQGRSWVSEPGAGLWVTF' A
#
# COMPACT_ATOMS: atom_id res chain seq x y z
N MET A 1 -12.77 -6.11 -8.34
CA MET A 1 -11.80 -5.92 -9.43
C MET A 1 -10.44 -5.75 -8.79
N PRO A 2 -9.44 -6.57 -9.14
CA PRO A 2 -8.09 -6.43 -8.59
C PRO A 2 -7.51 -5.06 -8.98
N PHE A 3 -6.53 -4.59 -8.20
CA PHE A 3 -5.84 -3.35 -8.49
C PHE A 3 -5.07 -3.48 -9.82
N ASP A 4 -5.33 -2.57 -10.75
CA ASP A 4 -4.69 -2.54 -12.07
C ASP A 4 -3.60 -1.47 -12.08
N LEU A 5 -2.36 -1.92 -11.97
CA LEU A 5 -1.18 -1.06 -11.92
C LEU A 5 -0.97 -0.27 -13.23
N ALA A 6 -1.27 -0.88 -14.39
CA ALA A 6 -1.12 -0.23 -15.68
C ALA A 6 -2.14 0.91 -15.83
N ARG A 7 -3.40 0.63 -15.48
CA ARG A 7 -4.46 1.64 -15.48
C ARG A 7 -4.15 2.76 -14.48
N TYR A 8 -3.67 2.42 -13.28
CA TYR A 8 -3.24 3.41 -12.29
C TYR A 8 -2.22 4.37 -12.88
N HIS A 9 -1.13 3.85 -13.47
CA HIS A 9 -0.10 4.69 -14.07
C HIS A 9 -0.63 5.58 -15.21
N SER A 10 -1.57 5.07 -16.03
CA SER A 10 -2.18 5.85 -17.11
C SER A 10 -3.04 7.02 -16.64
N LEU A 11 -3.67 6.90 -15.47
CA LEU A 11 -4.62 7.89 -14.94
C LEU A 11 -3.98 8.84 -13.90
N ARG A 12 -2.84 8.46 -13.33
CA ARG A 12 -2.14 9.20 -12.27
C ARG A 12 -1.69 10.58 -12.74
N ARG A 13 -2.06 11.62 -11.97
CA ARG A 13 -1.71 13.03 -12.24
C ARG A 13 -0.72 13.64 -11.25
N SER A 14 -0.57 13.03 -10.08
CA SER A 14 0.36 13.49 -9.04
C SER A 14 1.79 13.57 -9.59
N ARG A 15 2.70 14.30 -8.93
CA ARG A 15 4.13 14.29 -9.26
C ARG A 15 5.02 13.83 -8.10
N ILE A 16 4.41 13.52 -6.96
CA ILE A 16 5.12 13.18 -5.72
C ILE A 16 4.53 11.89 -5.16
N VAL A 17 3.28 11.92 -4.70
CA VAL A 17 2.61 10.74 -4.14
C VAL A 17 2.19 9.77 -5.23
N GLY A 18 2.50 8.48 -5.03
CA GLY A 18 2.16 7.36 -5.88
C GLY A 18 2.85 7.37 -7.24
N VAL A 19 3.99 8.07 -7.37
CA VAL A 19 4.82 7.97 -8.58
C VAL A 19 5.38 6.55 -8.70
N GLU A 20 5.98 6.07 -7.62
CA GLU A 20 6.39 4.68 -7.45
C GLU A 20 5.28 3.93 -6.70
N VAL A 21 5.00 2.71 -7.14
CA VAL A 21 3.96 1.86 -6.55
C VAL A 21 4.52 0.46 -6.32
N VAL A 22 4.37 -0.02 -5.11
CA VAL A 22 4.52 -1.42 -4.72
C VAL A 22 3.13 -2.00 -4.64
N HIS A 23 2.87 -3.02 -5.44
CA HIS A 23 1.62 -3.76 -5.40
C HIS A 23 1.89 -5.20 -4.97
N LEU A 24 1.20 -5.64 -3.94
CA LEU A 24 1.27 -7.00 -3.39
C LEU A 24 -0.16 -7.55 -3.28
N ASP A 25 -0.36 -8.84 -3.55
CA ASP A 25 -1.68 -9.43 -3.30
C ASP A 25 -1.96 -9.52 -1.78
N GLU A 26 -0.95 -9.88 -1.01
CA GLU A 26 -1.00 -9.98 0.46
C GLU A 26 0.29 -9.45 1.08
N THR A 27 0.17 -8.81 2.25
CA THR A 27 1.31 -8.38 3.07
C THR A 27 1.01 -8.58 4.56
N GLY A 28 2.02 -8.44 5.43
CA GLY A 28 1.81 -8.28 6.86
C GLY A 28 1.10 -6.96 7.16
N SER A 29 1.68 -5.83 6.73
CA SER A 29 1.05 -4.51 6.79
C SER A 29 1.71 -3.56 5.80
N THR A 30 0.92 -2.85 5.00
CA THR A 30 1.42 -1.82 4.07
C THR A 30 2.20 -0.72 4.79
N MET A 31 1.91 -0.49 6.07
CA MET A 31 2.63 0.46 6.92
C MET A 31 4.02 -0.05 7.33
N ASP A 32 4.19 -1.36 7.52
CA ASP A 32 5.53 -1.93 7.75
C ASP A 32 6.36 -1.90 6.49
N ASP A 33 5.77 -2.26 5.36
CA ASP A 33 6.43 -2.21 4.06
C ASP A 33 6.90 -0.78 3.74
N ALA A 34 6.05 0.22 4.01
CA ALA A 34 6.39 1.63 3.86
C ALA A 34 7.55 2.04 4.78
N ARG A 35 7.57 1.58 6.04
CA ARG A 35 8.67 1.85 6.97
C ARG A 35 9.98 1.24 6.49
N THR A 36 9.96 -0.03 6.09
CA THR A 36 11.14 -0.73 5.58
C THR A 36 11.65 -0.07 4.30
N GLY A 37 10.75 0.30 3.39
CA GLY A 37 11.11 0.99 2.16
C GLY A 37 11.69 2.38 2.39
N ALA A 38 11.14 3.15 3.34
CA ALA A 38 11.71 4.44 3.74
C ALA A 38 13.13 4.26 4.32
N GLN A 39 13.35 3.25 5.17
CA GLN A 39 14.68 2.92 5.69
C GLN A 39 15.66 2.49 4.59
N ALA A 40 15.16 1.85 3.54
CA ALA A 40 15.93 1.49 2.36
C ALA A 40 16.15 2.66 1.36
N GLY A 41 15.69 3.87 1.69
CA GLY A 41 15.91 5.06 0.87
C GLY A 41 14.99 5.17 -0.34
N ARG A 42 13.82 4.51 -0.33
CA ARG A 42 12.85 4.63 -1.42
C ARG A 42 12.30 6.06 -1.53
N PRO A 43 11.92 6.49 -2.75
CA PRO A 43 11.45 7.84 -2.98
C PRO A 43 10.25 8.23 -2.10
N VAL A 44 10.21 9.51 -1.70
CA VAL A 44 9.08 10.08 -0.97
C VAL A 44 7.78 9.88 -1.75
N GLY A 45 6.73 9.48 -1.05
CA GLY A 45 5.41 9.25 -1.65
C GLY A 45 5.29 7.92 -2.39
N THR A 46 6.23 6.98 -2.25
CA THR A 46 6.06 5.61 -2.75
C THR A 46 4.79 4.99 -2.17
N ALA A 47 3.86 4.56 -3.02
CA ALA A 47 2.62 3.92 -2.59
C ALA A 47 2.85 2.43 -2.35
N TYR A 48 2.42 1.93 -1.19
CA TYR A 48 2.37 0.50 -0.86
C TYR A 48 0.91 0.09 -0.86
N VAL A 49 0.54 -0.75 -1.81
CA VAL A 49 -0.83 -1.17 -2.08
C VAL A 49 -0.92 -2.67 -1.89
N ALA A 50 -1.88 -3.12 -1.08
CA ALA A 50 -2.17 -4.53 -0.95
C ALA A 50 -3.68 -4.83 -1.03
N ALA A 51 -4.02 -6.00 -1.56
CA ALA A 51 -5.40 -6.50 -1.53
C ALA A 51 -5.76 -7.06 -0.14
N ALA A 52 -4.79 -7.59 0.60
CA ALA A 52 -4.97 -8.07 1.97
C ALA A 52 -3.82 -7.75 2.92
N GLN A 53 -4.12 -7.70 4.22
CA GLN A 53 -3.12 -7.62 5.30
C GLN A 53 -3.38 -8.68 6.37
N THR A 54 -2.37 -9.50 6.68
CA THR A 54 -2.44 -10.56 7.71
C THR A 54 -2.15 -10.05 9.12
N ALA A 55 -1.47 -8.91 9.23
CA ALA A 55 -1.12 -8.26 10.49
C ALA A 55 -1.49 -6.77 10.47
N GLY A 56 -2.65 -6.43 9.87
CA GLY A 56 -3.16 -5.08 9.81
C GLY A 56 -3.32 -4.44 11.20
N ARG A 57 -2.84 -3.20 11.36
CA ARG A 57 -2.85 -2.48 12.65
C ARG A 57 -3.76 -1.26 12.60
N GLY A 58 -4.70 -1.22 13.52
CA GLY A 58 -5.52 -0.06 13.84
C GLY A 58 -4.89 0.80 14.95
N ARG A 59 -5.63 1.84 15.36
CA ARG A 59 -5.20 2.75 16.42
C ARG A 59 -5.31 2.09 17.80
N GLN A 60 -4.41 2.49 18.71
CA GLN A 60 -4.38 2.02 20.11
C GLN A 60 -4.21 0.50 20.21
N GLY A 61 -3.38 -0.09 19.35
CA GLY A 61 -3.06 -1.52 19.39
C GLY A 61 -4.18 -2.45 18.90
N ARG A 62 -5.29 -1.92 18.37
CA ARG A 62 -6.35 -2.75 17.77
C ARG A 62 -5.86 -3.38 16.47
N SER A 63 -6.36 -4.56 16.15
CA SER A 63 -6.19 -5.15 14.82
C SER A 63 -7.05 -4.41 13.78
N TRP A 64 -6.62 -4.46 12.53
CA TRP A 64 -7.35 -3.94 11.38
C TRP A 64 -7.58 -5.07 10.37
N VAL A 65 -8.81 -5.55 10.27
CA VAL A 65 -9.21 -6.62 9.35
C VAL A 65 -9.12 -6.09 7.92
N SER A 66 -8.40 -6.82 7.07
CA SER A 66 -8.01 -6.38 5.73
C SER A 66 -8.15 -7.53 4.73
N GLU A 67 -9.38 -7.99 4.49
CA GLU A 67 -9.62 -9.13 3.61
C GLU A 67 -9.48 -8.76 2.11
N PRO A 68 -9.04 -9.69 1.25
CA PRO A 68 -9.04 -9.52 -0.19
C PRO A 68 -10.42 -9.09 -0.72
N GLY A 69 -10.45 -8.06 -1.56
CA GLY A 69 -11.68 -7.60 -2.21
C GLY A 69 -12.63 -6.78 -1.32
N ALA A 70 -12.36 -6.66 -0.01
CA ALA A 70 -13.13 -5.80 0.89
C ALA A 70 -12.74 -4.32 0.79
N GLY A 71 -11.55 -4.03 0.24
CA GLY A 71 -11.05 -2.68 0.10
C GLY A 71 -9.72 -2.61 -0.65
N LEU A 72 -9.12 -1.42 -0.60
CA LEU A 72 -7.76 -1.16 -1.07
C LEU A 72 -6.95 -0.67 0.13
N TRP A 73 -5.96 -1.44 0.57
CA TRP A 73 -5.12 -1.08 1.71
C TRP A 73 -3.89 -0.34 1.20
N VAL A 74 -3.68 0.90 1.66
CA VAL A 74 -2.66 1.78 1.09
C VAL A 74 -1.89 2.54 2.17
N THR A 75 -0.58 2.70 1.97
CA THR A 75 0.28 3.63 2.71
C THR A 75 1.20 4.37 1.74
N PHE A 76 1.56 5.61 2.04
CA PHE A 76 2.45 6.48 1.22
C PHE A 76 3.54 7.12 2.07
#